data_AF-A0AAJ3F3Z3-F1
#
_entry.id   AF-A0AAJ3F3Z3-F1
#
_cell.length_a   1.000
_cell.length_b   1.000
_cell.length_c   1.000
_cell.angle_alpha   90.00
_cell.angle_beta   90.00
_cell.angle_gamma   90.00
#
_symmetry.space_group_name_H-M   'P 1'
#
loop_
_entity.id
_entity.type
_entity.pdbx_description
1 polymer ?
#
loop_
_entity_poly.entity_id
_entity_poly.type
_entity_poly.pdbx_seq_one_letter_code
_entity_poly.pdbx_strand_id
1 'polypeptide(L)'
;LAVDTSGMDVGQVTRTNRPFSSWYYEIDMRDREEGDYVFEFRAFDGIDYSPVISKIIKLNTQPPTITVTSPSSFSTHSEGTVTFEGTAFDNYGCPMQCSVDIQDIFFHIEGPDFDITTPAEGGPDWSWTWDFSGQPRQSATYTFTVWASDTDFCESVVDECVPVVLTLTIDNSNSPPFISIITPQDGQRLSVSEGTVFEGVARDNDGTVSRVDIEVQDVANGYLLVYSNSVSDFAPNGAWSLEWDSTHLMHDQQYLMRFRSYDGYDYSDWSELFIVADNPPDAGNSQPTFDQTGWSSEINLYCETNSQAQDRCTRAEINLLDYFEDPDPGQELILAVYDDEGTISDDHFGMVINVGMDGMAIYNPVSMFFYDTDMTTWTLENVVFVATDTYGSKINSNPITFSVTGIAFDISPPDDTSVPSNGVAVFTGVGLPGKTVTVTIAGNNVNNTVVGEDSFWSLGIPASRIDGSATPVFRYGGEDFHEDDFDNDDWTIRVGGSGGGGMGMGTILLILLVVIAAIGGFVYFFVELEEDEDEELDGTSEVKGEAESEDAYAWAKEAYAEPGITEESPPEPESRLQEHDEHPGWL
;
A
#
# COMPACT_ATOMS: atom_id res chain seq x y z
N LEU A 1 -22.35 -36.10 74.97
CA LEU A 1 -22.54 -36.25 76.43
C LEU A 1 -21.15 -36.33 77.05
N ALA A 2 -20.81 -35.44 77.99
CA ALA A 2 -19.55 -35.61 78.73
C ALA A 2 -19.63 -36.93 79.51
N VAL A 3 -18.78 -37.89 79.18
CA VAL A 3 -18.74 -39.19 79.86
C VAL A 3 -17.77 -39.08 81.02
N ASP A 4 -18.26 -39.38 82.22
CA ASP A 4 -17.43 -39.48 83.42
C ASP A 4 -16.54 -40.73 83.31
N THR A 5 -15.24 -40.53 83.15
CA THR A 5 -14.24 -41.62 83.11
C THR A 5 -13.61 -41.91 84.48
N SER A 6 -14.14 -41.33 85.57
CA SER A 6 -13.58 -41.46 86.93
C SER A 6 -14.02 -42.71 87.71
N GLY A 7 -15.12 -43.37 87.27
CA GLY A 7 -15.60 -44.63 87.84
C GLY A 7 -16.40 -44.53 89.15
N MET A 8 -17.05 -43.39 89.45
CA MET A 8 -17.79 -43.14 90.69
C MET A 8 -19.33 -43.18 90.54
N ASP A 9 -20.04 -43.29 91.67
CA ASP A 9 -21.51 -43.23 91.73
C ASP A 9 -22.05 -41.86 91.24
N VAL A 10 -23.14 -41.90 90.47
CA VAL A 10 -23.75 -40.73 89.80
C VAL A 10 -24.09 -39.61 90.80
N GLY A 11 -23.47 -38.43 90.62
CA GLY A 11 -23.83 -37.20 91.33
C GLY A 11 -22.93 -36.76 92.51
N GLN A 12 -21.74 -37.35 92.69
CA GLN A 12 -20.81 -36.98 93.76
C GLN A 12 -19.63 -36.12 93.27
N VAL A 13 -19.42 -34.92 93.88
CA VAL A 13 -18.28 -34.01 93.62
C VAL A 13 -17.64 -33.60 94.95
N THR A 14 -16.31 -33.66 95.10
CA THR A 14 -15.59 -33.24 96.33
C THR A 14 -14.40 -32.33 96.03
N ARG A 15 -13.92 -31.58 97.04
CA ARG A 15 -12.81 -30.60 96.92
C ARG A 15 -11.50 -31.20 96.39
N THR A 16 -11.30 -32.50 96.54
CA THR A 16 -10.08 -33.22 96.15
C THR A 16 -10.27 -34.18 94.98
N ASN A 17 -11.46 -34.26 94.38
CA ASN A 17 -11.69 -35.18 93.26
C ASN A 17 -12.70 -34.60 92.24
N ARG A 18 -12.27 -34.52 90.97
CA ARG A 18 -12.94 -33.82 89.86
C ARG A 18 -13.34 -34.84 88.77
N PRO A 19 -14.55 -35.42 88.82
CA PRO A 19 -14.95 -36.50 87.91
C PRO A 19 -14.97 -36.11 86.42
N PHE A 20 -15.20 -34.83 86.12
CA PHE A 20 -15.22 -34.28 84.75
C PHE A 20 -13.93 -33.51 84.37
N SER A 21 -12.76 -34.00 84.79
CA SER A 21 -11.48 -33.37 84.43
C SER A 21 -11.08 -33.56 82.95
N SER A 22 -11.74 -34.49 82.26
CA SER A 22 -11.67 -34.71 80.81
C SER A 22 -13.07 -34.97 80.27
N TRP A 23 -13.34 -34.50 79.05
CA TRP A 23 -14.62 -34.70 78.37
C TRP A 23 -14.38 -34.97 76.88
N TYR A 24 -15.31 -35.67 76.25
CA TYR A 24 -15.34 -35.91 74.80
C TYR A 24 -16.73 -35.55 74.26
N TYR A 25 -16.76 -34.91 73.10
CA TYR A 25 -17.97 -34.57 72.38
C TYR A 25 -17.76 -34.84 70.90
N GLU A 26 -18.70 -35.56 70.29
CA GLU A 26 -18.72 -35.89 68.88
C GLU A 26 -19.89 -35.15 68.23
N ILE A 27 -19.64 -34.52 67.10
CA ILE A 27 -20.65 -33.85 66.28
C ILE A 27 -20.41 -34.23 64.83
N ASP A 28 -21.48 -34.64 64.17
CA ASP A 28 -21.49 -34.88 62.74
C ASP A 28 -21.70 -33.56 62.01
N MET A 29 -20.75 -33.20 61.16
CA MET A 29 -20.74 -31.96 60.40
C MET A 29 -21.05 -32.17 58.91
N ARG A 30 -21.41 -33.39 58.47
CA ARG A 30 -21.62 -33.73 57.05
C ARG A 30 -22.74 -32.94 56.36
N ASP A 31 -23.78 -32.56 57.11
CA ASP A 31 -24.93 -31.79 56.59
C ASP A 31 -24.81 -30.28 56.88
N ARG A 32 -23.60 -29.77 57.10
CA ARG A 32 -23.35 -28.36 57.44
C ARG A 32 -22.74 -27.62 56.25
N GLU A 33 -23.10 -26.36 56.11
CA GLU A 33 -22.52 -25.45 55.11
C GLU A 33 -21.03 -25.24 55.40
N GLU A 34 -20.22 -25.10 54.36
CA GLU A 34 -18.78 -24.88 54.52
C GLU A 34 -18.50 -23.46 55.03
N GLY A 35 -17.53 -23.34 55.93
CA GLY A 35 -17.24 -22.09 56.62
C GLY A 35 -16.53 -22.26 57.96
N ASP A 36 -16.31 -21.12 58.61
CA ASP A 36 -15.70 -21.05 59.94
C ASP A 36 -16.75 -21.24 61.04
N TYR A 37 -16.60 -22.32 61.81
CA TYR A 37 -17.45 -22.60 62.96
C TYR A 37 -16.77 -22.19 64.26
N VAL A 38 -17.40 -21.25 64.99
CA VAL A 38 -16.94 -20.85 66.33
C VAL A 38 -17.54 -21.78 67.37
N PHE A 39 -16.69 -22.61 67.97
CA PHE A 39 -17.04 -23.46 69.10
C PHE A 39 -16.72 -22.76 70.41
N GLU A 40 -17.75 -22.51 71.22
CA GLU A 40 -17.62 -21.91 72.54
C GLU A 40 -17.76 -22.95 73.65
N PHE A 41 -16.78 -23.01 74.54
CA PHE A 41 -16.71 -23.93 75.64
C PHE A 41 -16.70 -23.17 76.96
N ARG A 42 -17.54 -23.59 77.91
CA ARG A 42 -17.48 -23.14 79.31
C ARG A 42 -17.80 -24.30 80.24
N ALA A 43 -17.16 -24.33 81.39
CA ALA A 43 -17.44 -25.30 82.44
C ALA A 43 -18.30 -24.69 83.54
N PHE A 44 -19.12 -25.51 84.20
CA PHE A 44 -19.89 -25.12 85.39
C PHE A 44 -19.47 -26.01 86.56
N ASP A 45 -19.03 -25.42 87.67
CA ASP A 45 -18.51 -26.18 88.82
C ASP A 45 -19.59 -26.56 89.85
N GLY A 46 -20.84 -26.15 89.61
CA GLY A 46 -21.97 -26.32 90.53
C GLY A 46 -22.39 -25.03 91.24
N ILE A 47 -21.56 -23.98 91.20
CA ILE A 47 -21.81 -22.66 91.80
C ILE A 47 -21.67 -21.55 90.76
N ASP A 48 -20.61 -21.56 89.94
CA ASP A 48 -20.33 -20.53 88.94
C ASP A 48 -19.82 -21.10 87.61
N TYR A 49 -19.88 -20.30 86.55
CA TYR A 49 -19.36 -20.64 85.23
C TYR A 49 -17.91 -20.17 85.05
N SER A 50 -17.11 -20.94 84.32
CA SER A 50 -15.82 -20.47 83.82
C SER A 50 -15.99 -19.36 82.77
N PRO A 51 -14.95 -18.56 82.50
CA PRO A 51 -14.87 -17.81 81.26
C PRO A 51 -15.12 -18.71 80.05
N VAL A 52 -15.71 -18.15 79.01
CA VAL A 52 -15.89 -18.84 77.72
C VAL A 52 -14.56 -18.90 77.01
N ILE A 53 -14.20 -20.07 76.52
CA ILE A 53 -13.06 -20.30 75.63
C ILE A 53 -13.65 -20.60 74.25
N SER A 54 -13.25 -19.84 73.24
CA SER A 54 -13.65 -20.09 71.86
C SER A 54 -12.54 -20.79 71.08
N LYS A 55 -12.92 -21.64 70.13
CA LYS A 55 -12.04 -22.19 69.10
C LYS A 55 -12.75 -22.11 67.76
N ILE A 56 -12.06 -21.63 66.74
CA ILE A 56 -12.56 -21.62 65.37
C ILE A 56 -12.12 -22.93 64.71
N ILE A 57 -13.05 -23.60 64.04
CA ILE A 57 -12.80 -24.81 63.27
C ILE A 57 -13.29 -24.53 61.85
N LYS A 58 -12.36 -24.60 60.90
CA LYS A 58 -12.65 -24.51 59.47
C LYS A 58 -13.32 -25.81 59.00
N LEU A 59 -14.48 -25.71 58.36
CA LEU A 59 -15.11 -26.81 57.63
C LEU A 59 -15.03 -26.50 56.14
N ASN A 60 -14.11 -27.17 55.47
CA ASN A 60 -13.94 -27.13 54.02
C ASN A 60 -13.70 -28.56 53.53
N THR A 61 -14.53 -29.04 52.61
CA THR A 61 -14.55 -30.45 52.19
C THR A 61 -14.61 -30.62 50.68
N GLN A 62 -14.77 -29.54 49.92
CA GLN A 62 -14.87 -29.55 48.47
C GLN A 62 -13.79 -28.67 47.87
N PRO A 63 -13.07 -29.13 46.84
CA PRO A 63 -12.14 -28.28 46.13
C PRO A 63 -12.90 -27.24 45.29
N PRO A 64 -12.29 -26.08 45.02
CA PRO A 64 -12.88 -25.05 44.19
C PRO A 64 -13.01 -25.51 42.72
N THR A 65 -13.96 -24.91 42.02
CA THR A 65 -14.18 -25.11 40.57
C THR A 65 -13.88 -23.83 39.81
N ILE A 66 -13.48 -23.94 38.54
CA ILE A 66 -13.12 -22.79 37.70
C ILE A 66 -13.73 -22.90 36.30
N THR A 67 -14.05 -21.76 35.71
CA THR A 67 -14.37 -21.64 34.28
C THR A 67 -13.51 -20.55 33.66
N VAL A 68 -13.13 -20.72 32.39
CA VAL A 68 -12.45 -19.69 31.59
C VAL A 68 -13.39 -19.30 30.44
N THR A 69 -13.78 -18.03 30.39
CA THR A 69 -14.71 -17.49 29.38
C THR A 69 -13.98 -16.83 28.22
N SER A 70 -12.77 -16.32 28.45
CA SER A 70 -11.89 -15.75 27.44
C SER A 70 -10.43 -16.09 27.77
N PRO A 71 -9.56 -16.36 26.79
CA PRO A 71 -9.86 -16.57 25.37
C PRO A 71 -10.43 -17.97 25.11
N SER A 72 -10.97 -18.19 23.90
CA SER A 72 -11.38 -19.53 23.46
C SER A 72 -10.17 -20.42 23.16
N SER A 73 -10.27 -21.72 23.46
CA SER A 73 -9.24 -22.68 23.03
C SER A 73 -9.10 -22.67 21.50
N PHE A 74 -7.86 -22.84 21.05
CA PHE A 74 -7.38 -22.79 19.67
C PHE A 74 -7.45 -21.41 19.00
N SER A 75 -7.65 -20.34 19.77
CA SER A 75 -7.52 -18.97 19.26
C SER A 75 -6.05 -18.60 19.00
N THR A 76 -5.86 -17.65 18.09
CA THR A 76 -4.55 -17.09 17.72
C THR A 76 -4.41 -15.67 18.26
N HIS A 77 -3.24 -15.35 18.82
CA HIS A 77 -2.95 -14.04 19.41
C HIS A 77 -1.60 -13.52 18.92
N SER A 78 -1.54 -12.26 18.51
CA SER A 78 -0.34 -11.60 17.96
C SER A 78 -0.08 -10.20 18.52
N GLU A 79 -0.87 -9.74 19.49
CA GLU A 79 -0.80 -8.37 20.02
C GLU A 79 0.15 -8.23 21.23
N GLY A 80 1.12 -9.14 21.38
CA GLY A 80 2.08 -9.17 22.48
C GLY A 80 1.50 -9.57 23.85
N THR A 81 0.17 -9.60 24.02
CA THR A 81 -0.50 -9.97 25.28
C THR A 81 -1.73 -10.85 25.04
N VAL A 82 -2.10 -11.66 26.03
CA VAL A 82 -3.36 -12.43 26.07
C VAL A 82 -4.05 -12.20 27.41
N THR A 83 -5.32 -11.76 27.38
CA THR A 83 -6.14 -11.60 28.59
C THR A 83 -7.04 -12.81 28.80
N PHE A 84 -6.87 -13.46 29.95
CA PHE A 84 -7.70 -14.55 30.46
C PHE A 84 -8.74 -14.00 31.43
N GLU A 85 -9.99 -14.43 31.29
CA GLU A 85 -11.10 -14.06 32.15
C GLU A 85 -11.96 -15.28 32.46
N GLY A 86 -12.58 -15.29 33.62
CA GLY A 86 -13.42 -16.39 34.04
C GLY A 86 -14.01 -16.22 35.42
N THR A 87 -14.62 -17.30 35.91
CA THR A 87 -15.20 -17.36 37.25
C THR A 87 -14.65 -18.55 38.02
N ALA A 88 -14.59 -18.42 39.34
CA ALA A 88 -14.25 -19.53 40.23
C ALA A 88 -15.30 -19.66 41.34
N PHE A 89 -15.62 -20.90 41.70
CA PHE A 89 -16.71 -21.18 42.62
C PHE A 89 -16.30 -22.18 43.69
N ASP A 90 -16.54 -21.78 44.93
CA ASP A 90 -16.41 -22.59 46.13
C ASP A 90 -17.67 -22.44 47.01
N ASN A 91 -18.07 -23.52 47.67
CA ASN A 91 -19.17 -23.54 48.62
C ASN A 91 -18.81 -22.88 49.96
N TYR A 92 -17.52 -22.69 50.26
CA TYR A 92 -17.08 -22.04 51.48
C TYR A 92 -17.64 -20.62 51.60
N GLY A 93 -18.38 -20.36 52.71
CA GLY A 93 -19.03 -19.08 53.00
C GLY A 93 -20.42 -18.90 52.39
N CYS A 94 -20.93 -19.86 51.62
CA CYS A 94 -22.32 -19.85 51.17
C CYS A 94 -23.33 -19.96 52.34
N PRO A 95 -24.55 -19.42 52.19
CA PRO A 95 -25.11 -18.72 51.02
C PRO A 95 -24.83 -17.20 50.99
N MET A 96 -24.12 -16.66 51.99
CA MET A 96 -23.95 -15.21 52.17
C MET A 96 -22.72 -14.65 51.46
N GLN A 97 -21.64 -15.44 51.38
CA GLN A 97 -20.33 -15.06 50.85
C GLN A 97 -19.67 -16.29 50.21
N CYS A 98 -20.32 -16.90 49.21
CA CYS A 98 -19.72 -17.99 48.44
C CYS A 98 -18.39 -17.58 47.83
N SER A 99 -17.48 -18.54 47.61
CA SER A 99 -16.16 -18.31 47.01
C SER A 99 -15.24 -17.37 47.79
N VAL A 100 -15.50 -17.15 49.09
CA VAL A 100 -14.75 -16.15 49.88
C VAL A 100 -13.32 -16.59 50.21
N ASP A 101 -13.03 -17.89 50.15
CA ASP A 101 -11.72 -18.45 50.51
C ASP A 101 -10.84 -18.81 49.31
N ILE A 102 -11.32 -18.59 48.07
CA ILE A 102 -10.51 -18.66 46.85
C ILE A 102 -9.34 -17.68 46.99
N GLN A 103 -8.11 -18.19 46.91
CA GLN A 103 -6.89 -17.39 47.07
C GLN A 103 -6.35 -16.95 45.72
N ASP A 104 -5.94 -17.90 44.90
CA ASP A 104 -5.20 -17.66 43.66
C ASP A 104 -5.80 -18.49 42.53
N ILE A 105 -5.65 -17.98 41.30
CA ILE A 105 -5.81 -18.77 40.08
C ILE A 105 -4.41 -19.09 39.57
N PHE A 106 -4.09 -20.37 39.46
CA PHE A 106 -2.80 -20.80 38.94
C PHE A 106 -2.88 -21.03 37.43
N PHE A 107 -1.83 -20.60 36.74
CA PHE A 107 -1.59 -20.84 35.33
C PHE A 107 -0.31 -21.63 35.18
N HIS A 108 -0.42 -22.86 34.68
CA HIS A 108 0.72 -23.62 34.17
C HIS A 108 0.76 -23.47 32.65
N ILE A 109 1.88 -22.93 32.14
CA ILE A 109 2.04 -22.53 30.75
C ILE A 109 3.17 -23.34 30.14
N GLU A 110 2.85 -24.14 29.14
CA GLU A 110 3.78 -25.00 28.42
C GLU A 110 3.86 -24.55 26.95
N GLY A 111 5.07 -24.27 26.46
CA GLY A 111 5.37 -23.93 25.07
C GLY A 111 6.78 -24.35 24.68
N PRO A 112 7.26 -24.00 23.48
CA PRO A 112 8.63 -24.33 23.06
C PRO A 112 9.66 -23.68 23.99
N ASP A 113 10.45 -24.51 24.70
CA ASP A 113 11.44 -24.09 25.70
C ASP A 113 10.88 -23.17 26.82
N PHE A 114 9.57 -23.21 27.06
CA PHE A 114 8.87 -22.42 28.08
C PHE A 114 7.97 -23.32 28.92
N ASP A 115 8.26 -23.42 30.21
CA ASP A 115 7.47 -24.19 31.18
C ASP A 115 7.51 -23.43 32.51
N ILE A 116 6.38 -22.87 32.92
CA ILE A 116 6.26 -22.09 34.15
C ILE A 116 4.87 -22.27 34.77
N THR A 117 4.83 -22.22 36.11
CA THR A 117 3.60 -22.08 36.88
C THR A 117 3.61 -20.74 37.60
N THR A 118 2.57 -19.93 37.41
CA THR A 118 2.43 -18.61 38.04
C THR A 118 1.04 -18.45 38.69
N PRO A 119 0.95 -17.85 39.89
CA PRO A 119 -0.33 -17.45 40.47
C PRO A 119 -0.80 -16.11 39.88
N ALA A 120 -2.11 -15.95 39.82
CA ALA A 120 -2.82 -14.71 39.57
C ALA A 120 -3.84 -14.47 40.70
N GLU A 121 -4.23 -13.21 40.89
CA GLU A 121 -5.21 -12.84 41.92
C GLU A 121 -6.51 -13.62 41.73
N GLY A 122 -6.90 -14.35 42.77
CA GLY A 122 -8.12 -15.15 42.80
C GLY A 122 -9.36 -14.37 43.21
N GLY A 123 -10.51 -15.03 43.09
CA GLY A 123 -11.81 -14.48 43.44
C GLY A 123 -12.94 -15.17 42.69
N PRO A 124 -14.20 -14.82 43.01
CA PRO A 124 -15.37 -15.37 42.31
C PRO A 124 -15.37 -15.02 40.82
N ASP A 125 -14.90 -13.82 40.49
CA ASP A 125 -14.59 -13.36 39.13
C ASP A 125 -13.10 -13.02 39.10
N TRP A 126 -12.40 -13.43 38.05
CA TRP A 126 -10.96 -13.23 37.94
C TRP A 126 -10.58 -12.80 36.52
N SER A 127 -9.48 -12.05 36.42
CA SER A 127 -8.90 -11.59 35.17
C SER A 127 -7.39 -11.54 35.30
N TRP A 128 -6.69 -12.08 34.31
CA TRP A 128 -5.24 -12.10 34.28
C TRP A 128 -4.73 -11.90 32.87
N THR A 129 -3.71 -11.05 32.69
CA THR A 129 -3.10 -10.80 31.38
C THR A 129 -1.69 -11.36 31.37
N TRP A 130 -1.43 -12.22 30.38
CA TRP A 130 -0.09 -12.73 30.09
C TRP A 130 0.57 -11.85 29.03
N ASP A 131 1.73 -11.30 29.34
CA ASP A 131 2.59 -10.59 28.40
C ASP A 131 3.61 -11.57 27.80
N PHE A 132 3.49 -11.83 26.50
CA PHE A 132 4.38 -12.72 25.75
C PHE A 132 5.36 -11.96 24.85
N SER A 133 5.45 -10.64 24.95
CA SER A 133 6.40 -9.83 24.17
C SER A 133 7.88 -10.25 24.36
N GLY A 134 8.20 -10.84 25.52
CA GLY A 134 9.53 -11.38 25.83
C GLY A 134 9.77 -12.82 25.35
N GLN A 135 8.78 -13.48 24.74
CA GLN A 135 8.93 -14.84 24.22
C GLN A 135 9.76 -14.85 22.93
N PRO A 136 10.30 -16.01 22.50
CA PRO A 136 10.98 -16.12 21.21
C PRO A 136 10.13 -15.53 20.08
N ARG A 137 10.77 -14.84 19.13
CA ARG A 137 10.11 -14.15 18.00
C ARG A 137 9.66 -15.12 16.91
N GLN A 138 8.77 -16.05 17.26
CA GLN A 138 8.27 -17.09 16.38
C GLN A 138 6.80 -17.38 16.67
N SER A 139 6.11 -17.99 15.70
CA SER A 139 4.78 -18.53 15.92
C SER A 139 4.87 -19.92 16.55
N ALA A 140 4.17 -20.12 17.67
CA ALA A 140 4.21 -21.36 18.44
C ALA A 140 2.89 -21.65 19.15
N THR A 141 2.64 -22.92 19.43
CA THR A 141 1.50 -23.37 20.23
C THR A 141 1.87 -23.43 21.71
N TYR A 142 1.03 -22.83 22.56
CA TYR A 142 1.14 -22.87 24.02
C TYR A 142 -0.07 -23.57 24.62
N THR A 143 0.16 -24.37 25.66
CA THR A 143 -0.88 -25.03 26.45
C THR A 143 -0.96 -24.38 27.82
N PHE A 144 -2.15 -23.94 28.21
CA PHE A 144 -2.45 -23.31 29.49
C PHE A 144 -3.31 -24.28 30.29
N THR A 145 -2.82 -24.71 31.45
CA THR A 145 -3.58 -25.47 32.43
C THR A 145 -3.91 -24.52 33.58
N VAL A 146 -5.19 -24.21 33.76
CA VAL A 146 -5.68 -23.19 34.70
C VAL A 146 -6.52 -23.86 35.79
N TRP A 147 -6.23 -23.59 37.07
CA TRP A 147 -7.03 -24.06 38.20
C TRP A 147 -7.13 -23.01 39.30
N ALA A 148 -8.22 -23.04 40.05
CA ALA A 148 -8.38 -22.23 41.26
C ALA A 148 -7.80 -22.99 42.46
N SER A 149 -7.24 -22.26 43.41
CA SER A 149 -6.90 -22.77 44.74
C SER A 149 -7.67 -22.00 45.81
N ASP A 150 -8.08 -22.70 46.84
CA ASP A 150 -8.57 -22.08 48.07
C ASP A 150 -7.47 -22.16 49.16
N THR A 151 -7.85 -22.12 50.43
CA THR A 151 -6.91 -22.21 51.56
C THR A 151 -6.64 -23.63 52.07
N ASP A 152 -7.27 -24.68 51.51
CA ASP A 152 -7.04 -26.08 51.89
C ASP A 152 -6.71 -27.00 50.70
N PHE A 153 -7.07 -26.63 49.47
CA PHE A 153 -7.03 -27.43 48.26
C PHE A 153 -6.26 -26.76 47.13
N CYS A 154 -5.51 -27.57 46.39
CA CYS A 154 -4.88 -27.24 45.10
C CYS A 154 -3.89 -26.07 45.14
N GLU A 155 -3.21 -25.90 46.27
CA GLU A 155 -2.14 -24.92 46.44
C GLU A 155 -0.96 -25.22 45.51
N SER A 156 -0.78 -24.40 44.46
CA SER A 156 0.34 -24.46 43.50
C SER A 156 0.46 -25.74 42.65
N VAL A 157 -0.34 -26.77 42.90
CA VAL A 157 -0.38 -28.01 42.12
C VAL A 157 -1.83 -28.46 41.92
N VAL A 158 -2.09 -29.11 40.79
CA VAL A 158 -3.37 -29.77 40.53
C VAL A 158 -3.37 -31.09 41.31
N ASP A 159 -4.13 -31.14 42.41
CA ASP A 159 -4.39 -32.37 43.17
C ASP A 159 -5.84 -32.84 42.94
N GLU A 160 -6.76 -32.53 43.85
CA GLU A 160 -8.17 -32.92 43.71
C GLU A 160 -9.01 -31.99 42.81
N CYS A 161 -8.45 -30.85 42.37
CA CYS A 161 -9.14 -29.90 41.50
C CYS A 161 -9.23 -30.38 40.05
N VAL A 162 -10.25 -29.88 39.35
CA VAL A 162 -10.41 -30.08 37.91
C VAL A 162 -9.90 -28.85 37.17
N PRO A 163 -8.74 -28.91 36.50
CA PRO A 163 -8.22 -27.79 35.74
C PRO A 163 -8.94 -27.62 34.40
N VAL A 164 -8.91 -26.40 33.88
CA VAL A 164 -9.28 -26.08 32.50
C VAL A 164 -8.02 -26.03 31.65
N VAL A 165 -7.99 -26.81 30.57
CA VAL A 165 -6.86 -26.83 29.62
C VAL A 165 -7.24 -26.10 28.34
N LEU A 166 -6.45 -25.11 27.96
CA LEU A 166 -6.59 -24.33 26.74
C LEU A 166 -5.32 -24.48 25.90
N THR A 167 -5.47 -24.62 24.59
CA THR A 167 -4.34 -24.60 23.66
C THR A 167 -4.46 -23.36 22.80
N LEU A 168 -3.48 -22.45 22.83
CA LEU A 168 -3.50 -21.20 22.06
C LEU A 168 -2.35 -21.18 21.05
N THR A 169 -2.55 -20.49 19.92
CA THR A 169 -1.46 -20.17 18.99
C THR A 169 -0.98 -18.76 19.29
N ILE A 170 0.28 -18.62 19.66
CA ILE A 170 0.90 -17.35 19.96
C ILE A 170 1.82 -17.01 18.79
N ASP A 171 1.45 -16.00 18.02
CA ASP A 171 2.26 -15.49 16.93
C ASP A 171 3.08 -14.29 17.40
N ASN A 172 4.34 -14.54 17.70
CA ASN A 172 5.30 -13.50 18.04
C ASN A 172 6.35 -13.32 16.93
N SER A 173 6.04 -13.76 15.70
CA SER A 173 6.97 -13.66 14.57
C SER A 173 7.38 -12.20 14.30
N ASN A 174 8.65 -12.00 13.96
CA ASN A 174 9.19 -10.68 13.62
C ASN A 174 8.96 -10.39 12.13
N SER A 175 8.48 -9.20 11.79
CA SER A 175 8.52 -8.73 10.39
C SER A 175 9.83 -7.98 10.16
N PRO A 176 10.55 -8.21 9.04
CA PRO A 176 11.73 -7.40 8.75
C PRO A 176 11.34 -5.94 8.50
N PRO A 177 12.22 -4.98 8.83
CA PRO A 177 11.96 -3.57 8.61
C PRO A 177 12.03 -3.23 7.11
N PHE A 178 11.55 -2.04 6.75
CA PHE A 178 11.67 -1.47 5.41
C PHE A 178 12.46 -0.15 5.41
N ILE A 179 13.05 0.18 4.27
CA ILE A 179 13.83 1.39 4.06
C ILE A 179 13.54 2.00 2.68
N SER A 180 13.52 3.33 2.60
CA SER A 180 13.36 4.12 1.38
C SER A 180 14.32 5.29 1.40
N ILE A 181 14.98 5.56 0.28
CA ILE A 181 16.03 6.59 0.16
C ILE A 181 15.44 7.82 -0.53
N ILE A 182 15.72 9.00 0.05
CA ILE A 182 15.32 10.30 -0.47
C ILE A 182 16.52 10.98 -1.13
N THR A 183 17.71 10.89 -0.55
CA THR A 183 18.93 11.47 -1.14
C THR A 183 20.13 10.57 -0.86
N PRO A 184 20.97 10.28 -1.85
CA PRO A 184 20.86 10.69 -3.26
C PRO A 184 19.83 9.87 -4.04
N GLN A 185 19.50 10.34 -5.24
CA GLN A 185 18.66 9.64 -6.21
C GLN A 185 19.50 8.70 -7.08
N ASP A 186 18.87 7.65 -7.61
CA ASP A 186 19.52 6.74 -8.54
C ASP A 186 19.90 7.44 -9.85
N GLY A 187 21.10 7.16 -10.36
CA GLY A 187 21.68 7.82 -11.54
C GLY A 187 22.15 9.26 -11.29
N GLN A 188 22.04 9.79 -10.06
CA GLN A 188 22.40 11.18 -9.78
C GLN A 188 23.91 11.43 -9.96
N ARG A 189 24.24 12.56 -10.59
CA ARG A 189 25.59 13.15 -10.53
C ARG A 189 25.75 13.93 -9.23
N LEU A 190 26.43 13.34 -8.25
CA LEU A 190 26.56 13.87 -6.90
C LEU A 190 27.75 14.84 -6.81
N SER A 191 27.49 16.12 -6.62
CA SER A 191 28.53 17.09 -6.22
C SER A 191 29.12 16.68 -4.86
N VAL A 192 30.43 16.47 -4.83
CA VAL A 192 31.08 16.05 -3.60
C VAL A 192 31.31 17.24 -2.66
N SER A 193 31.25 16.98 -1.37
CA SER A 193 31.55 17.96 -0.33
C SER A 193 31.90 17.27 0.99
N GLU A 194 32.46 18.02 1.94
CA GLU A 194 32.68 17.55 3.31
C GLU A 194 31.36 17.29 4.06
N GLY A 195 30.24 17.84 3.56
CA GLY A 195 28.93 17.81 4.20
C GLY A 195 27.82 17.24 3.33
N THR A 196 28.15 16.25 2.49
CA THR A 196 27.14 15.57 1.68
C THR A 196 26.21 14.77 2.60
N VAL A 197 24.93 14.68 2.26
CA VAL A 197 23.92 14.10 3.16
C VAL A 197 23.25 12.89 2.51
N PHE A 198 23.14 11.81 3.27
CA PHE A 198 22.20 10.72 3.01
C PHE A 198 20.90 10.98 3.77
N GLU A 199 19.77 10.85 3.10
CA GLU A 199 18.46 11.00 3.72
C GLU A 199 17.53 9.88 3.29
N GLY A 200 16.68 9.45 4.21
CA GLY A 200 15.70 8.42 3.93
C GLY A 200 14.71 8.23 5.07
N VAL A 201 13.84 7.24 4.89
CA VAL A 201 12.87 6.80 5.89
C VAL A 201 13.03 5.31 6.10
N ALA A 202 13.13 4.88 7.35
CA ALA A 202 13.11 3.47 7.74
C ALA A 202 12.02 3.25 8.77
N ARG A 203 11.24 2.18 8.61
CA ARG A 203 10.16 1.83 9.55
C ARG A 203 10.02 0.33 9.64
N ASP A 204 9.30 -0.07 10.68
CA ASP A 204 8.99 -1.45 10.97
C ASP A 204 7.51 -1.55 11.36
N ASN A 205 6.86 -2.67 11.05
CA ASN A 205 5.42 -2.82 11.19
C ASN A 205 5.01 -3.37 12.55
N ASP A 206 5.82 -4.23 13.14
CA ASP A 206 5.61 -4.84 14.47
C ASP A 206 6.57 -4.29 15.55
N GLY A 207 7.35 -3.26 15.21
CA GLY A 207 8.33 -2.70 16.11
C GLY A 207 8.91 -1.35 15.67
N THR A 208 10.19 -1.16 15.98
CA THR A 208 10.92 0.09 15.72
C THR A 208 12.26 -0.23 15.08
N VAL A 209 12.68 0.59 14.12
CA VAL A 209 14.02 0.47 13.54
C VAL A 209 15.07 0.95 14.54
N SER A 210 16.09 0.13 14.77
CA SER A 210 17.20 0.41 15.69
C SER A 210 18.41 1.03 14.98
N ARG A 211 18.64 0.67 13.70
CA ARG A 211 19.80 1.13 12.92
C ARG A 211 19.57 1.05 11.42
N VAL A 212 20.23 1.91 10.65
CA VAL A 212 20.41 1.81 9.20
C VAL A 212 21.89 1.66 8.91
N ASP A 213 22.29 0.63 8.16
CA ASP A 213 23.66 0.43 7.68
C ASP A 213 23.80 0.99 6.27
N ILE A 214 24.93 1.64 5.99
CA ILE A 214 25.22 2.32 4.72
C ILE A 214 26.60 1.85 4.22
N GLU A 215 26.68 1.49 2.95
CA GLU A 215 27.92 1.15 2.25
C GLU A 215 28.02 1.90 0.92
N VAL A 216 29.22 2.37 0.58
CA VAL A 216 29.53 2.93 -0.74
C VAL A 216 30.68 2.13 -1.34
N GLN A 217 30.49 1.65 -2.56
CA GLN A 217 31.40 0.76 -3.26
C GLN A 217 31.80 1.35 -4.61
N ASP A 218 33.08 1.27 -4.95
CA ASP A 218 33.64 1.72 -6.23
C ASP A 218 33.43 0.64 -7.30
N VAL A 219 32.62 0.97 -8.32
CA VAL A 219 32.24 0.02 -9.38
C VAL A 219 33.42 -0.34 -10.29
N ALA A 220 34.26 0.63 -10.68
CA ALA A 220 35.39 0.37 -11.59
C ALA A 220 36.47 -0.48 -10.95
N ASN A 221 36.61 -0.41 -9.63
CA ASN A 221 37.57 -1.20 -8.86
C ASN A 221 36.99 -2.54 -8.34
N GLY A 222 35.94 -3.06 -8.99
CA GLY A 222 35.34 -4.35 -8.66
C GLY A 222 34.54 -4.33 -7.36
N TYR A 223 33.76 -3.27 -7.14
CA TYR A 223 32.93 -3.06 -5.94
C TYR A 223 33.74 -2.97 -4.65
N LEU A 224 34.87 -2.26 -4.70
CA LEU A 224 35.70 -2.02 -3.52
C LEU A 224 34.94 -1.11 -2.54
N LEU A 225 34.75 -1.55 -1.30
CA LEU A 225 34.14 -0.72 -0.24
C LEU A 225 35.04 0.49 0.06
N VAL A 226 34.53 1.70 -0.21
CA VAL A 226 35.24 2.97 0.01
C VAL A 226 34.73 3.72 1.23
N TYR A 227 33.45 3.51 1.61
CA TYR A 227 32.86 4.12 2.79
C TYR A 227 31.82 3.18 3.42
N SER A 228 31.74 3.16 4.74
CA SER A 228 30.71 2.45 5.48
C SER A 228 30.37 3.17 6.77
N ASN A 229 29.09 3.29 7.09
CA ASN A 229 28.64 3.90 8.35
C ASN A 229 27.27 3.36 8.76
N SER A 230 26.77 3.77 9.92
CA SER A 230 25.45 3.39 10.40
C SER A 230 24.75 4.53 11.16
N VAL A 231 23.44 4.65 10.98
CA VAL A 231 22.60 5.65 11.64
C VAL A 231 21.70 4.97 12.66
N SER A 232 21.64 5.49 13.88
CA SER A 232 20.74 4.99 14.93
C SER A 232 19.84 6.08 15.53
N ASP A 233 19.91 7.30 15.01
CA ASP A 233 19.07 8.41 15.43
C ASP A 233 17.97 8.63 14.39
N PHE A 234 16.72 8.55 14.83
CA PHE A 234 15.55 8.58 13.96
C PHE A 234 14.54 9.61 14.48
N ALA A 235 13.98 10.37 13.56
CA ALA A 235 12.81 11.20 13.86
C ALA A 235 11.58 10.30 14.14
N PRO A 236 10.55 10.81 14.85
CA PRO A 236 9.35 10.03 15.19
C PRO A 236 8.60 9.42 13.99
N ASN A 237 8.80 9.97 12.79
CA ASN A 237 8.22 9.48 11.54
C ASN A 237 9.10 8.43 10.82
N GLY A 238 10.21 7.99 11.44
CA GLY A 238 11.18 7.06 10.86
C GLY A 238 12.20 7.71 9.92
N ALA A 239 12.19 9.05 9.78
CA ALA A 239 13.19 9.73 8.96
C ALA A 239 14.56 9.70 9.62
N TRP A 240 15.59 9.52 8.81
CA TRP A 240 16.99 9.51 9.21
C TRP A 240 17.82 10.36 8.25
N SER A 241 18.92 10.89 8.76
CA SER A 241 19.85 11.71 8.00
C SER A 241 21.28 11.46 8.48
N LEU A 242 22.24 11.39 7.55
CA LEU A 242 23.65 11.23 7.85
C LEU A 242 24.49 12.12 6.94
N GLU A 243 25.24 13.03 7.56
CA GLU A 243 26.27 13.81 6.88
C GLU A 243 27.55 12.97 6.74
N TRP A 244 28.19 13.04 5.58
CA TRP A 244 29.43 12.33 5.27
C TRP A 244 30.33 13.12 4.32
N ASP A 245 31.63 12.85 4.41
CA ASP A 245 32.65 13.45 3.56
C ASP A 245 32.81 12.62 2.28
N SER A 246 32.33 13.16 1.16
CA SER A 246 32.41 12.53 -0.16
C SER A 246 33.59 13.05 -1.00
N THR A 247 34.43 13.95 -0.47
CA THR A 247 35.55 14.56 -1.21
C THR A 247 36.62 13.55 -1.66
N HIS A 248 36.59 12.34 -1.10
CA HIS A 248 37.48 11.24 -1.48
C HIS A 248 37.02 10.46 -2.72
N LEU A 249 35.81 10.70 -3.21
CA LEU A 249 35.34 10.07 -4.43
C LEU A 249 36.08 10.65 -5.64
N MET A 250 36.39 9.81 -6.62
CA MET A 250 37.06 10.21 -7.85
C MET A 250 36.05 10.85 -8.80
N HIS A 251 36.47 11.92 -9.47
CA HIS A 251 35.64 12.62 -10.47
C HIS A 251 35.23 11.69 -11.62
N ASP A 252 33.98 11.83 -12.06
CA ASP A 252 33.38 11.06 -13.17
C ASP A 252 33.41 9.54 -12.96
N GLN A 253 33.56 9.09 -11.71
CA GLN A 253 33.55 7.67 -11.35
C GLN A 253 32.18 7.27 -10.78
N GLN A 254 31.69 6.10 -11.22
CA GLN A 254 30.45 5.52 -10.72
C GLN A 254 30.67 4.77 -9.39
N TYR A 255 29.75 4.96 -8.45
CA TYR A 255 29.72 4.29 -7.15
C TYR A 255 28.36 3.64 -6.91
N LEU A 256 28.37 2.45 -6.32
CA LEU A 256 27.18 1.76 -5.82
C LEU A 256 26.98 2.12 -4.35
N MET A 257 25.80 2.65 -4.02
CA MET A 257 25.38 2.93 -2.66
C MET A 257 24.38 1.90 -2.21
N ARG A 258 24.55 1.38 -1.00
CA ARG A 258 23.75 0.30 -0.46
C ARG A 258 23.29 0.68 0.94
N PHE A 259 22.00 0.51 1.19
CA PHE A 259 21.35 0.87 2.45
C PHE A 259 20.51 -0.30 2.93
N ARG A 260 20.50 -0.58 4.24
CA ARG A 260 19.57 -1.54 4.85
C ARG A 260 19.20 -1.11 6.26
N SER A 261 18.00 -1.42 6.71
CA SER A 261 17.55 -1.16 8.09
C SER A 261 17.62 -2.42 8.96
N TYR A 262 17.66 -2.22 10.28
CA TYR A 262 17.75 -3.26 11.31
C TYR A 262 16.84 -2.90 12.48
N ASP A 263 15.94 -3.80 12.88
CA ASP A 263 14.96 -3.57 13.95
C ASP A 263 15.43 -4.06 15.35
N GLY A 264 16.59 -4.73 15.42
CA GLY A 264 17.10 -5.36 16.64
C GLY A 264 17.03 -6.89 16.61
N TYR A 265 16.33 -7.47 15.64
CA TYR A 265 16.17 -8.90 15.41
C TYR A 265 16.58 -9.29 13.99
N ASP A 266 16.05 -8.61 12.97
CA ASP A 266 16.29 -8.90 11.56
C ASP A 266 16.57 -7.63 10.71
N TYR A 267 17.06 -7.86 9.50
CA TYR A 267 17.44 -6.82 8.55
C TYR A 267 16.46 -6.75 7.37
N SER A 268 16.32 -5.55 6.81
CA SER A 268 15.76 -5.40 5.48
C SER A 268 16.72 -5.99 4.43
N ASP A 269 16.19 -6.25 3.24
CA ASP A 269 17.00 -6.38 2.05
C ASP A 269 17.80 -5.09 1.79
N TRP A 270 18.87 -5.19 0.99
CA TRP A 270 19.63 -4.03 0.56
C TRP A 270 18.83 -3.22 -0.47
N SER A 271 18.66 -1.93 -0.20
CA SER A 271 18.28 -0.93 -1.20
C SER A 271 19.55 -0.39 -1.84
N GLU A 272 19.62 -0.49 -3.17
CA GLU A 272 20.82 -0.20 -3.95
C GLU A 272 20.54 0.87 -4.99
N LEU A 273 21.46 1.81 -5.15
CA LEU A 273 21.39 2.87 -6.17
C LEU A 273 22.80 3.22 -6.66
N PHE A 274 22.90 3.72 -7.88
CA PHE A 274 24.13 4.20 -8.48
C PHE A 274 24.19 5.72 -8.48
N ILE A 275 25.39 6.24 -8.27
CA ILE A 275 25.69 7.66 -8.46
C ILE A 275 26.97 7.81 -9.27
N VAL A 276 27.15 8.98 -9.87
CA VAL A 276 28.44 9.39 -10.45
C VAL A 276 28.97 10.56 -9.64
N ALA A 277 30.19 10.46 -9.13
CA ALA A 277 30.77 11.51 -8.31
C ALA A 277 31.28 12.67 -9.15
N ASP A 278 30.87 13.89 -8.79
CA ASP A 278 31.34 15.12 -9.41
C ASP A 278 32.33 15.82 -8.47
N ASN A 279 33.62 15.55 -8.68
CA ASN A 279 34.74 16.09 -7.90
C ASN A 279 35.88 16.66 -8.76
N PRO A 280 35.64 17.68 -9.60
CA PRO A 280 36.63 18.17 -10.54
C PRO A 280 37.95 18.57 -9.84
N PRO A 281 39.10 18.44 -10.51
CA PRO A 281 40.43 18.55 -9.90
C PRO A 281 40.82 19.95 -9.36
N ASP A 282 40.06 21.00 -9.68
CA ASP A 282 40.31 22.37 -9.22
C ASP A 282 39.48 22.73 -7.97
N ALA A 283 40.15 23.27 -6.95
CA ALA A 283 39.52 23.63 -5.68
C ALA A 283 38.64 24.89 -5.84
N GLY A 284 37.34 24.75 -5.59
CA GLY A 284 36.37 25.85 -5.54
C GLY A 284 35.52 26.02 -6.79
N ASN A 285 35.50 25.03 -7.69
CA ASN A 285 34.55 24.95 -8.79
C ASN A 285 33.20 24.40 -8.29
N SER A 286 32.12 25.10 -8.63
CA SER A 286 30.76 24.69 -8.28
C SER A 286 30.17 23.83 -9.40
N GLN A 287 29.43 22.78 -9.06
CA GLN A 287 28.72 22.01 -10.07
C GLN A 287 27.70 22.90 -10.79
N PRO A 288 27.59 22.82 -12.13
CA PRO A 288 26.49 23.45 -12.86
C PRO A 288 25.14 23.01 -12.30
N THR A 289 24.14 23.88 -12.41
CA THR A 289 22.79 23.62 -11.90
C THR A 289 21.83 23.33 -13.05
N PHE A 290 20.79 22.56 -12.73
CA PHE A 290 19.66 22.31 -13.64
C PHE A 290 18.36 22.75 -12.92
N ASP A 291 17.64 23.70 -13.52
CA ASP A 291 16.30 24.08 -13.09
C ASP A 291 15.26 23.27 -13.87
N GLN A 292 14.47 22.47 -13.15
CA GLN A 292 13.37 21.70 -13.74
C GLN A 292 12.09 22.53 -14.00
N THR A 293 12.07 23.79 -13.58
CA THR A 293 10.88 24.65 -13.70
C THR A 293 10.53 24.88 -15.17
N GLY A 294 9.39 24.34 -15.61
CA GLY A 294 8.97 24.44 -17.01
C GLY A 294 9.71 23.48 -17.95
N TRP A 295 10.44 22.50 -17.41
CA TRP A 295 10.98 21.39 -18.19
C TRP A 295 9.85 20.41 -18.56
N SER A 296 9.66 20.15 -19.85
CA SER A 296 8.68 19.16 -20.31
C SER A 296 9.26 17.76 -20.23
N SER A 297 8.47 16.78 -19.80
CA SER A 297 8.84 15.36 -19.88
C SER A 297 8.64 14.78 -21.28
N GLU A 298 7.84 15.44 -22.13
CA GLU A 298 7.51 14.96 -23.47
C GLU A 298 7.31 16.11 -24.46
N ILE A 299 7.76 15.91 -25.71
CA ILE A 299 7.47 16.79 -26.85
C ILE A 299 6.88 15.96 -27.97
N ASN A 300 5.66 16.31 -28.38
CA ASN A 300 4.98 15.68 -29.50
C ASN A 300 5.40 16.32 -30.82
N LEU A 301 5.87 15.49 -31.74
CA LEU A 301 6.29 15.84 -33.09
C LEU A 301 5.43 15.08 -34.09
N TYR A 302 5.20 15.70 -35.24
CA TYR A 302 4.33 15.15 -36.28
C TYR A 302 5.10 15.08 -37.59
N CYS A 303 4.92 13.98 -38.32
CA CYS A 303 5.55 13.73 -39.60
C CYS A 303 4.52 13.27 -40.64
N GLU A 304 4.50 13.91 -41.80
CA GLU A 304 3.65 13.52 -42.91
C GLU A 304 4.14 12.20 -43.55
N THR A 305 3.32 11.15 -43.49
CA THR A 305 3.63 9.82 -44.04
C THR A 305 3.74 9.81 -45.56
N ASN A 306 2.89 10.60 -46.23
CA ASN A 306 2.75 10.59 -47.68
C ASN A 306 3.61 11.65 -48.40
N SER A 307 4.39 12.44 -47.64
CA SER A 307 5.20 13.55 -48.16
C SER A 307 6.68 13.17 -48.28
N GLN A 308 7.31 13.61 -49.37
CA GLN A 308 8.77 13.52 -49.58
C GLN A 308 9.45 14.88 -49.43
N ALA A 309 8.73 15.88 -48.90
CA ALA A 309 9.29 17.19 -48.66
C ALA A 309 10.36 17.15 -47.56
N GLN A 310 11.36 18.03 -47.66
CA GLN A 310 12.43 18.11 -46.66
C GLN A 310 11.91 18.64 -45.30
N ASP A 311 10.78 19.33 -45.31
CA ASP A 311 10.08 19.91 -44.17
C ASP A 311 8.75 19.19 -43.87
N ARG A 312 8.70 17.88 -44.13
CA ARG A 312 7.54 17.00 -43.87
C ARG A 312 7.27 16.72 -42.39
N CYS A 313 8.17 17.12 -41.50
CA CYS A 313 8.02 16.93 -40.05
C CYS A 313 8.11 18.27 -39.31
N THR A 314 7.44 18.34 -38.16
CA THR A 314 7.75 19.37 -37.16
C THR A 314 9.11 19.08 -36.52
N ARG A 315 9.66 20.07 -35.82
CA ARG A 315 10.94 19.95 -35.13
C ARG A 315 10.78 20.40 -33.69
N ALA A 316 11.53 19.77 -32.80
CA ALA A 316 11.66 20.24 -31.43
C ALA A 316 12.84 21.21 -31.35
N GLU A 317 12.65 22.31 -30.63
CA GLU A 317 13.68 23.29 -30.33
C GLU A 317 13.63 23.56 -28.82
N ILE A 318 14.71 23.28 -28.10
CA ILE A 318 14.84 23.52 -26.66
C ILE A 318 16.05 24.40 -26.43
N ASN A 319 15.85 25.55 -25.82
CA ASN A 319 16.95 26.40 -25.37
C ASN A 319 17.47 25.89 -24.02
N LEU A 320 18.56 25.13 -24.04
CA LEU A 320 19.10 24.49 -22.83
C LEU A 320 19.66 25.53 -21.83
N LEU A 321 20.07 26.71 -22.29
CA LEU A 321 20.54 27.80 -21.42
C LEU A 321 19.43 28.45 -20.58
N ASP A 322 18.16 28.13 -20.85
CA ASP A 322 17.05 28.54 -19.98
C ASP A 322 16.94 27.64 -18.73
N TYR A 323 17.59 26.46 -18.74
CA TYR A 323 17.50 25.45 -17.70
C TYR A 323 18.84 25.13 -17.03
N PHE A 324 19.94 25.27 -17.75
CA PHE A 324 21.30 25.04 -17.22
C PHE A 324 22.01 26.36 -16.97
N GLU A 325 22.58 26.51 -15.77
CA GLU A 325 23.38 27.66 -15.38
C GLU A 325 24.64 27.20 -14.65
N ASP A 326 25.73 27.95 -14.81
CA ASP A 326 26.95 27.76 -14.02
C ASP A 326 26.97 28.81 -12.89
N PRO A 327 27.05 28.39 -11.61
CA PRO A 327 27.15 29.32 -10.49
C PRO A 327 28.42 30.20 -10.52
N ASP A 328 29.47 29.75 -11.21
CA ASP A 328 30.76 30.42 -11.25
C ASP A 328 30.83 31.48 -12.38
N PRO A 329 31.24 32.72 -12.07
CA PRO A 329 31.14 33.83 -13.00
C PRO A 329 32.12 33.70 -14.18
N GLY A 330 31.57 33.71 -15.40
CA GLY A 330 32.34 33.76 -16.64
C GLY A 330 32.78 32.41 -17.17
N GLN A 331 32.21 31.31 -16.66
CA GLN A 331 32.32 29.98 -17.24
C GLN A 331 31.28 29.81 -18.36
N GLU A 332 31.69 29.24 -19.49
CA GLU A 332 30.78 28.84 -20.57
C GLU A 332 30.49 27.34 -20.44
N LEU A 333 29.21 26.98 -20.49
CA LEU A 333 28.77 25.59 -20.45
C LEU A 333 28.90 24.93 -21.84
N ILE A 334 29.46 23.74 -21.86
CA ILE A 334 29.44 22.83 -23.00
C ILE A 334 28.21 21.94 -22.84
N LEU A 335 27.24 22.10 -23.73
CA LEU A 335 25.98 21.37 -23.72
C LEU A 335 26.00 20.25 -24.74
N ALA A 336 25.57 19.06 -24.34
CA ALA A 336 25.48 17.89 -25.20
C ALA A 336 24.31 16.98 -24.80
N VAL A 337 23.98 16.03 -25.67
CA VAL A 337 23.16 14.88 -25.28
C VAL A 337 24.03 13.94 -24.46
N TYR A 338 23.52 13.49 -23.33
CA TYR A 338 24.17 12.48 -22.51
C TYR A 338 24.07 11.12 -23.21
N ASP A 339 25.21 10.49 -23.42
CA ASP A 339 25.33 9.15 -23.99
C ASP A 339 25.83 8.22 -22.88
N ASP A 340 25.04 7.18 -22.57
CA ASP A 340 25.39 6.22 -21.53
C ASP A 340 26.38 5.18 -22.07
N GLU A 341 27.67 5.42 -21.80
CA GLU A 341 28.77 4.51 -22.17
C GLU A 341 28.62 3.08 -21.58
N GLY A 342 27.71 2.86 -20.63
CA GLY A 342 27.39 1.55 -20.06
C GLY A 342 26.45 0.69 -20.90
N THR A 343 25.78 1.28 -21.90
CA THR A 343 24.86 0.55 -22.78
C THR A 343 25.59 -0.14 -23.94
N ILE A 344 25.20 -1.37 -24.26
CA ILE A 344 25.85 -2.19 -25.29
C ILE A 344 25.33 -1.82 -26.70
N SER A 345 24.23 -1.06 -26.78
CA SER A 345 23.63 -0.54 -28.00
C SER A 345 23.55 0.98 -27.91
N ASP A 346 24.30 1.66 -28.77
CA ASP A 346 24.23 3.11 -28.96
C ASP A 346 22.82 3.50 -29.42
N ASP A 347 22.17 4.38 -28.66
CA ASP A 347 20.82 4.91 -28.94
C ASP A 347 20.81 5.97 -30.07
N HIS A 348 22.00 6.39 -30.52
CA HIS A 348 22.25 7.38 -31.56
C HIS A 348 21.66 8.77 -31.26
N PHE A 349 21.19 9.05 -30.03
CA PHE A 349 20.50 10.31 -29.70
C PHE A 349 21.41 11.51 -29.95
N GLY A 350 22.68 11.42 -29.56
CA GLY A 350 23.69 12.45 -29.78
C GLY A 350 24.03 12.71 -31.26
N MET A 351 23.62 11.84 -32.19
CA MET A 351 23.84 12.04 -33.62
C MET A 351 22.68 12.74 -34.32
N VAL A 352 21.45 12.55 -33.83
CA VAL A 352 20.24 13.10 -34.47
C VAL A 352 19.75 14.40 -33.85
N ILE A 353 20.12 14.66 -32.59
CA ILE A 353 19.88 15.91 -31.90
C ILE A 353 21.11 16.81 -32.08
N ASN A 354 20.91 17.98 -32.67
CA ASN A 354 21.97 18.95 -32.85
C ASN A 354 21.92 19.98 -31.73
N VAL A 355 22.95 20.04 -30.90
CA VAL A 355 23.10 21.08 -29.87
C VAL A 355 24.05 22.16 -30.39
N GLY A 356 23.51 23.36 -30.61
CA GLY A 356 24.28 24.51 -31.08
C GLY A 356 25.14 25.12 -29.96
N MET A 357 26.19 25.86 -30.35
CA MET A 357 27.00 26.66 -29.41
C MET A 357 26.20 27.80 -28.75
N ASP A 358 25.03 28.13 -29.30
CA ASP A 358 24.07 29.06 -28.74
C ASP A 358 23.14 28.41 -27.69
N GLY A 359 23.34 27.13 -27.39
CA GLY A 359 22.57 26.38 -26.39
C GLY A 359 21.25 25.82 -26.91
N MET A 360 20.94 25.99 -28.20
CA MET A 360 19.71 25.48 -28.79
C MET A 360 19.89 24.00 -29.19
N ALA A 361 19.15 23.11 -28.54
CA ALA A 361 19.01 21.71 -28.93
C ALA A 361 17.87 21.57 -29.93
N ILE A 362 18.17 21.02 -31.11
CA ILE A 362 17.21 20.84 -32.19
C ILE A 362 17.14 19.38 -32.59
N TYR A 363 15.95 18.80 -32.45
CA TYR A 363 15.64 17.49 -33.02
C TYR A 363 14.73 17.64 -34.23
N ASN A 364 15.18 17.12 -35.37
CA ASN A 364 14.38 17.02 -36.58
C ASN A 364 14.20 15.54 -36.93
N PRO A 365 13.01 14.94 -36.77
CA PRO A 365 12.79 13.51 -37.01
C PRO A 365 13.23 13.04 -38.40
N VAL A 366 13.24 13.92 -39.41
CA VAL A 366 13.73 13.57 -40.76
C VAL A 366 15.20 13.12 -40.75
N SER A 367 16.01 13.53 -39.76
CA SER A 367 17.39 13.07 -39.64
C SER A 367 17.50 11.58 -39.31
N MET A 368 16.50 11.00 -38.64
CA MET A 368 16.46 9.56 -38.36
C MET A 368 16.35 8.72 -39.63
N PHE A 369 15.78 9.26 -40.72
CA PHE A 369 15.68 8.57 -42.01
C PHE A 369 17.05 8.12 -42.57
N PHE A 370 18.15 8.74 -42.16
CA PHE A 370 19.50 8.32 -42.55
C PHE A 370 19.95 7.01 -41.87
N TYR A 371 19.39 6.71 -40.70
CA TYR A 371 19.74 5.57 -39.86
C TYR A 371 18.68 4.47 -39.92
N ASP A 372 17.40 4.85 -39.81
CA ASP A 372 16.27 3.95 -39.92
C ASP A 372 15.17 4.55 -40.81
N THR A 373 14.71 3.76 -41.78
CA THR A 373 13.63 4.15 -42.69
C THR A 373 12.25 3.96 -42.08
N ASP A 374 12.12 3.17 -41.01
CA ASP A 374 10.86 2.97 -40.32
C ASP A 374 10.57 4.16 -39.39
N MET A 375 9.49 4.88 -39.65
CA MET A 375 9.14 6.06 -38.86
C MET A 375 8.67 5.71 -37.44
N THR A 376 8.26 4.46 -37.21
CA THR A 376 7.83 4.01 -35.88
C THR A 376 8.98 3.98 -34.88
N THR A 377 10.24 3.96 -35.34
CA THR A 377 11.44 3.95 -34.50
C THR A 377 12.04 5.35 -34.31
N TRP A 378 11.40 6.40 -34.82
CA TRP A 378 11.92 7.78 -34.74
C TRP A 378 11.60 8.48 -33.41
N THR A 379 10.77 7.86 -32.57
CA THR A 379 10.55 8.32 -31.20
C THR A 379 11.81 8.10 -30.38
N LEU A 380 12.29 9.16 -29.73
CA LEU A 380 13.47 9.09 -28.85
C LEU A 380 12.98 9.12 -27.41
N GLU A 381 13.15 8.02 -26.68
CA GLU A 381 12.69 7.89 -25.29
C GLU A 381 13.81 8.24 -24.31
N ASN A 382 13.45 8.88 -23.20
CA ASN A 382 14.35 9.13 -22.06
C ASN A 382 15.66 9.85 -22.43
N VAL A 383 15.63 10.77 -23.40
CA VAL A 383 16.80 11.58 -23.75
C VAL A 383 17.20 12.44 -22.56
N VAL A 384 18.48 12.42 -22.21
CA VAL A 384 19.05 13.25 -21.14
C VAL A 384 20.05 14.23 -21.76
N PHE A 385 20.02 15.49 -21.33
CA PHE A 385 21.03 16.48 -21.70
C PHE A 385 22.05 16.62 -20.57
N VAL A 386 23.31 16.83 -20.92
CA VAL A 386 24.40 17.09 -19.98
C VAL A 386 24.99 18.47 -20.23
N ALA A 387 25.13 19.25 -19.17
CA ALA A 387 25.92 20.47 -19.16
C ALA A 387 27.26 20.18 -18.49
N THR A 388 28.35 20.51 -19.18
CA THR A 388 29.72 20.37 -18.69
C THR A 388 30.35 21.75 -18.59
N ASP A 389 30.94 22.09 -17.45
CA ASP A 389 31.69 23.34 -17.32
C ASP A 389 33.09 23.27 -17.95
N THR A 390 33.88 24.33 -17.79
CA THR A 390 35.24 24.39 -18.35
C THR A 390 36.27 23.50 -17.63
N TYR A 391 35.94 23.03 -16.43
CA TYR A 391 36.79 22.21 -15.56
C TYR A 391 36.39 20.72 -15.54
N GLY A 392 35.32 20.36 -16.25
CA GLY A 392 34.82 19.01 -16.40
C GLY A 392 33.66 18.64 -15.47
N SER A 393 33.19 19.55 -14.60
CA SER A 393 32.00 19.30 -13.77
C SER A 393 30.77 19.15 -14.63
N LYS A 394 29.90 18.19 -14.27
CA LYS A 394 28.73 17.82 -15.08
C LYS A 394 27.46 17.76 -14.26
N ILE A 395 26.36 18.19 -14.88
CA ILE A 395 25.00 17.96 -14.39
C ILE A 395 24.11 17.45 -15.53
N ASN A 396 23.18 16.56 -15.20
CA ASN A 396 22.24 15.98 -16.14
C ASN A 396 20.85 16.63 -15.98
N SER A 397 20.09 16.76 -17.06
CA SER A 397 18.67 17.10 -17.00
C SER A 397 17.82 15.91 -16.51
N ASN A 398 16.57 16.19 -16.16
CA ASN A 398 15.54 15.15 -16.14
C ASN A 398 15.34 14.58 -17.56
N PRO A 399 14.98 13.29 -17.70
CA PRO A 399 14.75 12.67 -19.00
C PRO A 399 13.56 13.32 -19.74
N ILE A 400 13.67 13.44 -21.07
CA ILE A 400 12.62 13.93 -21.96
C ILE A 400 12.41 12.97 -23.14
N THR A 401 11.16 12.74 -23.51
CA THR A 401 10.78 11.91 -24.66
C THR A 401 10.36 12.77 -25.85
N PHE A 402 10.92 12.52 -27.03
CA PHE A 402 10.49 13.11 -28.29
C PHE A 402 9.59 12.12 -29.03
N SER A 403 8.28 12.27 -28.87
CA SER A 403 7.27 11.38 -29.45
C SER A 403 6.98 11.77 -30.90
N VAL A 404 7.23 10.87 -31.85
CA VAL A 404 7.02 11.14 -33.29
C VAL A 404 5.77 10.41 -33.77
N THR A 405 4.77 11.17 -34.19
CA THR A 405 3.51 10.65 -34.73
C THR A 405 3.43 10.84 -36.24
N GLY A 406 3.09 9.78 -36.95
CA GLY A 406 2.77 9.84 -38.36
C GLY A 406 1.38 10.42 -38.60
N ILE A 407 1.28 11.43 -39.46
CA ILE A 407 0.02 12.04 -39.87
C ILE A 407 -0.13 11.97 -41.39
N ALA A 408 -1.38 11.92 -41.86
CA ALA A 408 -1.73 12.16 -43.25
C ALA A 408 -2.60 13.42 -43.29
N PHE A 409 -2.37 14.29 -44.28
CA PHE A 409 -3.23 15.45 -44.47
C PHE A 409 -4.63 14.96 -44.84
N ASP A 410 -5.62 15.39 -44.07
CA ASP A 410 -7.02 15.00 -44.24
C ASP A 410 -7.95 16.21 -44.24
N ILE A 411 -9.05 16.08 -44.97
CA ILE A 411 -10.12 17.08 -45.05
C ILE A 411 -11.45 16.39 -44.75
N SER A 412 -12.05 16.75 -43.62
CA SER A 412 -13.39 16.32 -43.23
C SER A 412 -14.40 17.41 -43.59
N PRO A 413 -15.33 17.16 -44.53
CA PRO A 413 -16.41 18.09 -44.86
C PRO A 413 -17.45 18.21 -43.73
N PRO A 414 -18.26 19.27 -43.71
CA PRO A 414 -19.37 19.37 -42.74
C PRO A 414 -20.47 18.35 -43.03
N ASP A 415 -21.11 17.83 -41.96
CA ASP A 415 -22.26 16.90 -42.04
C ASP A 415 -23.42 17.40 -42.92
N ASP A 416 -23.59 18.72 -43.03
CA ASP A 416 -24.58 19.35 -43.90
C ASP A 416 -23.93 20.38 -44.83
N THR A 417 -23.93 20.08 -46.13
CA THR A 417 -23.41 20.97 -47.17
C THR A 417 -24.45 21.99 -47.67
N SER A 418 -25.69 21.95 -47.17
CA SER A 418 -26.74 22.94 -47.45
C SER A 418 -26.70 24.10 -46.45
N VAL A 419 -26.06 25.20 -46.81
CA VAL A 419 -25.86 26.35 -45.92
C VAL A 419 -26.88 27.47 -46.20
N PRO A 420 -27.54 28.05 -45.18
CA PRO A 420 -28.41 29.21 -45.36
C PRO A 420 -27.62 30.43 -45.88
N SER A 421 -28.29 31.40 -46.50
CA SER A 421 -27.65 32.55 -47.15
C SER A 421 -26.76 33.43 -46.25
N ASN A 422 -26.84 33.28 -44.93
CA ASN A 422 -26.00 33.94 -43.93
C ASN A 422 -25.14 32.97 -43.10
N GLY A 423 -25.14 31.69 -43.44
CA GLY A 423 -24.38 30.64 -42.75
C GLY A 423 -22.95 30.50 -43.25
N VAL A 424 -22.20 29.61 -42.59
CA VAL A 424 -20.80 29.27 -42.88
C VAL A 424 -20.69 27.76 -42.92
N ALA A 425 -20.16 27.19 -44.01
CA ALA A 425 -19.75 25.78 -44.04
C ALA A 425 -18.40 25.67 -43.31
N VAL A 426 -18.29 24.80 -42.31
CA VAL A 426 -17.03 24.61 -41.57
C VAL A 426 -16.41 23.29 -42.01
N PHE A 427 -15.22 23.37 -42.57
CA PHE A 427 -14.38 22.21 -42.87
C PHE A 427 -13.38 22.04 -41.74
N THR A 428 -13.10 20.80 -41.40
CA THR A 428 -12.08 20.43 -40.42
C THR A 428 -11.12 19.42 -41.04
N GLY A 429 -10.04 19.12 -40.36
CA GLY A 429 -9.14 18.06 -40.80
C GLY A 429 -7.86 18.02 -40.00
N VAL A 430 -6.96 17.14 -40.44
CA VAL A 430 -5.63 16.96 -39.85
C VAL A 430 -4.58 17.47 -40.83
N GLY A 431 -3.52 18.09 -40.32
CA GLY A 431 -2.38 18.52 -41.11
C GLY A 431 -1.14 18.73 -40.26
N LEU A 432 -0.02 19.08 -40.89
CA LEU A 432 1.21 19.37 -40.18
C LEU A 432 1.09 20.72 -39.45
N PRO A 433 1.35 20.78 -38.13
CA PRO A 433 1.28 22.03 -37.36
C PRO A 433 2.06 23.18 -37.98
N GLY A 434 1.46 24.38 -37.94
CA GLY A 434 2.06 25.61 -38.48
C GLY A 434 2.00 25.76 -40.00
N LYS A 435 1.51 24.76 -40.76
CA LYS A 435 1.23 24.91 -42.20
C LYS A 435 -0.07 25.65 -42.42
N THR A 436 -0.19 26.32 -43.58
CA THR A 436 -1.39 27.06 -43.96
C THR A 436 -2.25 26.24 -44.90
N VAL A 437 -3.53 26.08 -44.54
CA VAL A 437 -4.57 25.53 -45.41
C VAL A 437 -5.32 26.72 -46.04
N THR A 438 -5.38 26.74 -47.37
CA THR A 438 -6.06 27.80 -48.12
C THR A 438 -7.19 27.20 -48.93
N VAL A 439 -8.38 27.81 -48.90
CA VAL A 439 -9.46 27.37 -49.78
C VAL A 439 -9.67 28.33 -50.94
N THR A 440 -9.86 27.77 -52.12
CA THR A 440 -10.19 28.50 -53.34
C THR A 440 -11.50 28.01 -53.95
N ILE A 441 -12.26 28.94 -54.52
CA ILE A 441 -13.48 28.64 -55.28
C ILE A 441 -13.38 29.35 -56.63
N ALA A 442 -13.52 28.59 -57.72
CA ALA A 442 -13.35 29.09 -59.09
C ALA A 442 -12.05 29.90 -59.30
N GLY A 443 -10.95 29.47 -58.63
CA GLY A 443 -9.64 30.12 -58.70
C GLY A 443 -9.47 31.36 -57.82
N ASN A 444 -10.48 31.78 -57.06
CA ASN A 444 -10.37 32.90 -56.11
C ASN A 444 -10.15 32.38 -54.70
N ASN A 445 -9.21 32.96 -53.95
CA ASN A 445 -9.03 32.68 -52.53
C ASN A 445 -10.26 33.16 -51.73
N VAL A 446 -10.84 32.25 -50.95
CA VAL A 446 -12.05 32.51 -50.15
C VAL A 446 -11.73 32.70 -48.68
N ASN A 447 -10.88 31.84 -48.11
CA ASN A 447 -10.41 31.93 -46.75
C ASN A 447 -9.09 31.13 -46.57
N ASN A 448 -8.41 31.34 -45.45
CA ASN A 448 -7.25 30.55 -45.03
C ASN A 448 -7.28 30.29 -43.52
N THR A 449 -6.58 29.25 -43.10
CA THR A 449 -6.35 28.91 -41.69
C THR A 449 -4.95 28.33 -41.53
N VAL A 450 -4.44 28.31 -40.31
CA VAL A 450 -3.18 27.66 -39.96
C VAL A 450 -3.50 26.44 -39.12
N VAL A 451 -2.81 25.33 -39.37
CA VAL A 451 -2.98 24.11 -38.59
C VAL A 451 -2.46 24.33 -37.16
N GLY A 452 -3.26 23.94 -36.17
CA GLY A 452 -2.95 24.06 -34.75
C GLY A 452 -1.78 23.17 -34.32
N GLU A 453 -1.29 23.40 -33.10
CA GLU A 453 -0.21 22.58 -32.49
C GLU A 453 -0.64 21.14 -32.21
N ASP A 454 -1.95 20.91 -32.12
CA ASP A 454 -2.60 19.61 -31.98
C ASP A 454 -2.80 18.89 -33.34
N SER A 455 -2.23 19.42 -34.43
CA SER A 455 -2.40 18.94 -35.80
C SER A 455 -3.81 19.09 -36.40
N PHE A 456 -4.74 19.72 -35.70
CA PHE A 456 -6.09 19.97 -36.21
C PHE A 456 -6.21 21.36 -36.83
N TRP A 457 -7.05 21.46 -37.87
CA TRP A 457 -7.40 22.74 -38.46
C TRP A 457 -8.91 22.85 -38.66
N SER A 458 -9.39 24.09 -38.64
CA SER A 458 -10.78 24.43 -38.93
C SER A 458 -10.85 25.67 -39.82
N LEU A 459 -11.67 25.61 -40.86
CA LEU A 459 -11.83 26.68 -41.83
C LEU A 459 -13.30 26.85 -42.20
N GLY A 460 -13.79 28.08 -42.02
CA GLY A 460 -15.15 28.46 -42.41
C GLY A 460 -15.23 29.07 -43.81
N ILE A 461 -16.17 28.62 -44.62
CA ILE A 461 -16.50 29.16 -45.95
C ILE A 461 -17.87 29.86 -45.87
N PRO A 462 -17.91 31.21 -45.93
CA PRO A 462 -19.17 31.93 -45.84
C PRO A 462 -20.04 31.72 -47.09
N ALA A 463 -21.33 31.46 -46.91
CA ALA A 463 -22.29 31.29 -48.01
C ALA A 463 -22.38 32.53 -48.93
N SER A 464 -22.03 33.72 -48.43
CA SER A 464 -21.97 34.96 -49.22
C SER A 464 -20.90 34.97 -50.32
N ARG A 465 -19.97 34.00 -50.29
CA ARG A 465 -18.90 33.85 -51.28
C ARG A 465 -19.24 32.83 -52.38
N ILE A 466 -20.43 32.22 -52.33
CA ILE A 466 -20.86 31.13 -53.21
C ILE A 466 -22.10 31.57 -54.01
N ASP A 467 -22.10 31.36 -55.33
CA ASP A 467 -23.25 31.65 -56.20
C ASP A 467 -24.00 30.35 -56.54
N GLY A 468 -25.06 30.05 -55.78
CA GLY A 468 -25.87 28.84 -55.94
C GLY A 468 -25.23 27.58 -55.36
N SER A 469 -24.18 27.07 -56.01
CA SER A 469 -23.41 25.92 -55.52
C SER A 469 -21.94 26.03 -55.93
N ALA A 470 -21.03 25.64 -55.05
CA ALA A 470 -19.60 25.61 -55.35
C ALA A 470 -18.89 24.45 -54.65
N THR A 471 -17.95 23.83 -55.38
CA THR A 471 -17.03 22.83 -54.84
C THR A 471 -15.72 23.55 -54.48
N PRO A 472 -15.32 23.55 -53.20
CA PRO A 472 -14.06 24.15 -52.76
C PRO A 472 -12.86 23.30 -53.22
N VAL A 473 -11.75 23.97 -53.51
CA VAL A 473 -10.43 23.33 -53.73
C VAL A 473 -9.51 23.80 -52.63
N PHE A 474 -8.93 22.86 -51.88
CA PHE A 474 -8.03 23.16 -50.78
C PHE A 474 -6.59 23.10 -51.25
N ARG A 475 -5.78 24.09 -50.85
CA ARG A 475 -4.36 24.15 -51.13
C ARG A 475 -3.59 23.99 -49.84
N TYR A 476 -2.72 22.98 -49.80
CA TYR A 476 -1.90 22.61 -48.66
C TYR A 476 -0.56 22.06 -49.15
N GLY A 477 0.55 22.39 -48.48
CA GLY A 477 1.89 21.91 -48.88
C GLY A 477 2.38 22.36 -50.27
N GLY A 478 1.62 23.21 -50.98
CA GLY A 478 1.89 23.59 -52.37
C GLY A 478 1.12 22.76 -53.41
N GLU A 479 0.39 21.75 -52.97
CA GLU A 479 -0.50 20.90 -53.76
C GLU A 479 -1.96 21.36 -53.62
N ASP A 480 -2.75 21.10 -54.65
CA ASP A 480 -4.19 21.39 -54.67
C ASP A 480 -4.94 20.06 -54.53
N PHE A 481 -5.79 19.98 -53.52
CA PHE A 481 -6.60 18.82 -53.14
C PHE A 481 -8.04 19.02 -53.59
N HIS A 482 -8.56 18.02 -54.29
CA HIS A 482 -9.89 17.96 -54.87
C HIS A 482 -10.73 16.88 -54.17
N GLU A 483 -12.05 16.98 -54.33
CA GLU A 483 -13.02 15.99 -53.82
C GLU A 483 -12.70 14.56 -54.28
N ASP A 484 -12.18 14.41 -55.51
CA ASP A 484 -11.82 13.11 -56.09
C ASP A 484 -10.56 12.48 -55.43
N ASP A 485 -9.82 13.22 -54.60
CA ASP A 485 -8.58 12.74 -53.97
C ASP A 485 -8.83 11.99 -52.64
N PHE A 486 -10.08 11.95 -52.16
CA PHE A 486 -10.48 11.34 -50.89
C PHE A 486 -11.68 10.40 -51.08
N ASP A 487 -11.91 9.50 -50.12
CA ASP A 487 -12.99 8.51 -50.19
C ASP A 487 -14.39 9.16 -50.01
N ASN A 488 -14.94 9.65 -51.12
CA ASN A 488 -16.33 10.05 -51.43
C ASN A 488 -17.24 10.53 -50.28
N ASP A 489 -17.09 11.80 -49.91
CA ASP A 489 -18.17 12.64 -49.35
C ASP A 489 -18.48 13.80 -50.32
N ASP A 490 -19.74 14.22 -50.49
CA ASP A 490 -20.10 15.39 -51.35
C ASP A 490 -19.63 16.67 -50.66
N TRP A 491 -18.56 17.30 -51.16
CA TRP A 491 -18.02 18.53 -50.59
C TRP A 491 -18.68 19.79 -51.18
N THR A 492 -19.64 19.62 -52.09
CA THR A 492 -20.27 20.73 -52.80
C THR A 492 -21.23 21.48 -51.90
N ILE A 493 -20.87 22.72 -51.56
CA ILE A 493 -21.69 23.59 -50.73
C ILE A 493 -22.84 24.16 -51.57
N ARG A 494 -24.07 24.02 -51.09
CA ARG A 494 -25.29 24.51 -51.75
C ARG A 494 -25.92 25.62 -50.93
N VAL A 495 -26.13 26.79 -51.53
CA VAL A 495 -26.74 27.94 -50.85
C VAL A 495 -28.23 28.00 -51.14
N GLY A 496 -29.04 27.69 -50.13
CA GLY A 496 -30.50 27.68 -50.22
C GLY A 496 -31.14 29.07 -50.03
N GLY A 497 -32.04 29.45 -50.95
CA GLY A 497 -32.88 30.65 -50.84
C GLY A 497 -34.03 30.47 -49.84
N SER A 498 -34.23 31.48 -48.99
CA SER A 498 -35.12 31.55 -47.82
C SER A 498 -36.51 30.87 -47.94
N GLY A 499 -36.86 30.05 -46.95
CA GLY A 499 -38.23 29.88 -46.45
C GLY A 499 -38.29 30.35 -44.99
N GLY A 500 -38.93 31.49 -44.74
CA GLY A 500 -38.86 32.17 -43.45
C GLY A 500 -39.61 31.48 -42.31
N GLY A 501 -39.10 31.67 -41.08
CA GLY A 501 -39.88 31.44 -39.86
C GLY A 501 -39.04 31.27 -38.59
N GLY A 502 -38.91 32.33 -37.79
CA GLY A 502 -38.81 32.23 -36.33
C GLY A 502 -37.41 32.08 -35.73
N MET A 503 -36.94 33.14 -35.07
CA MET A 503 -35.81 33.11 -34.15
C MET A 503 -36.16 32.26 -32.91
N GLY A 504 -35.44 31.17 -32.65
CA GLY A 504 -35.66 30.32 -31.47
C GLY A 504 -34.53 29.33 -31.19
N MET A 505 -33.87 29.51 -30.04
CA MET A 505 -33.16 28.49 -29.22
C MET A 505 -32.06 27.60 -29.84
N GLY A 506 -31.69 27.75 -31.12
CA GLY A 506 -30.72 26.85 -31.80
C GLY A 506 -29.23 27.12 -31.54
N THR A 507 -28.85 28.27 -30.98
CA THR A 507 -27.42 28.66 -30.83
C THR A 507 -26.73 28.08 -29.59
N ILE A 508 -27.47 27.48 -28.66
CA ILE A 508 -26.89 26.85 -27.45
C ILE A 508 -26.61 25.35 -27.68
N LEU A 509 -27.36 24.69 -28.58
CA LEU A 509 -27.11 23.30 -28.98
C LEU A 509 -25.89 23.14 -29.88
N LEU A 510 -25.56 24.14 -30.69
CA LEU A 510 -24.39 24.13 -31.60
C LEU A 510 -23.05 24.20 -30.84
N ILE A 511 -22.99 24.92 -29.72
CA ILE A 511 -21.79 24.96 -28.87
C ILE A 511 -21.62 23.64 -28.10
N LEU A 512 -22.73 22.99 -27.72
CA LEU A 512 -22.70 21.69 -27.04
C LEU A 512 -22.31 20.54 -28.00
N LEU A 513 -22.75 20.60 -29.25
CA LEU A 513 -22.39 19.63 -30.30
C LEU A 513 -20.92 19.71 -30.70
N VAL A 514 -20.34 20.92 -30.76
CA VAL A 514 -18.90 21.11 -31.01
C VAL A 514 -18.04 20.48 -29.90
N VAL A 515 -18.50 20.53 -28.65
CA VAL A 515 -17.81 19.88 -27.51
C VAL A 515 -18.00 18.36 -27.53
N ILE A 516 -19.18 17.86 -27.91
CA ILE A 516 -19.44 16.40 -28.00
C ILE A 516 -18.74 15.77 -29.22
N ALA A 517 -18.67 16.46 -30.36
CA ALA A 517 -17.92 16.01 -31.53
C ALA A 517 -16.41 16.02 -31.29
N ALA A 518 -15.88 17.00 -30.52
CA ALA A 518 -14.50 16.99 -30.06
C ALA A 518 -14.17 15.80 -29.14
N ILE A 519 -15.14 15.29 -28.38
CA ILE A 519 -14.99 14.08 -27.55
C ILE A 519 -15.20 12.80 -28.37
N GLY A 520 -16.11 12.81 -29.35
CA GLY A 520 -16.40 11.64 -30.22
C GLY A 520 -15.27 11.34 -31.22
N GLY A 521 -14.63 12.36 -31.77
CA GLY A 521 -13.44 12.20 -32.63
C GLY A 521 -12.23 11.64 -31.89
N PHE A 522 -12.16 11.84 -30.57
CA PHE A 522 -11.13 11.27 -29.70
C PHE A 522 -11.25 9.74 -29.56
N VAL A 523 -12.43 9.15 -29.79
CA VAL A 523 -12.64 7.69 -29.67
C VAL A 523 -12.50 6.99 -31.02
N TYR A 524 -12.91 7.62 -32.12
CA TYR A 524 -12.86 6.97 -33.45
C TYR A 524 -11.44 6.79 -33.98
N PHE A 525 -10.52 7.72 -33.71
CA PHE A 525 -9.12 7.64 -34.20
C PHE A 525 -8.20 6.78 -33.30
N PHE A 526 -8.66 6.37 -32.10
CA PHE A 526 -7.86 5.59 -31.14
C PHE A 526 -8.30 4.12 -30.99
N VAL A 527 -9.41 3.70 -31.62
CA VAL A 527 -9.93 2.32 -31.49
C VAL A 527 -9.59 1.43 -32.69
N GLU A 528 -9.11 1.96 -33.81
CA GLU A 528 -8.62 1.14 -34.93
C GLU A 528 -7.10 0.96 -34.88
N LEU A 529 -6.58 0.32 -33.83
CA LEU A 529 -5.31 -0.41 -33.84
C LEU A 529 -5.25 -1.33 -32.59
N GLU A 530 -6.05 -2.39 -32.59
CA GLU A 530 -5.70 -3.69 -32.01
C GLU A 530 -6.60 -4.73 -32.69
N GLU A 531 -6.10 -5.31 -33.77
CA GLU A 531 -6.65 -6.53 -34.36
C GLU A 531 -6.12 -7.69 -33.49
N ASP A 532 -6.80 -7.98 -32.38
CA ASP A 532 -6.63 -9.22 -31.64
C ASP A 532 -7.97 -9.95 -31.52
N GLU A 533 -7.85 -11.26 -31.70
CA GLU A 533 -8.89 -12.23 -32.03
C GLU A 533 -10.07 -12.28 -31.03
N ASP A 534 -11.25 -12.49 -31.61
CA ASP A 534 -12.55 -12.86 -31.04
C ASP A 534 -12.56 -13.56 -29.67
N GLU A 535 -13.44 -13.10 -28.74
CA GLU A 535 -14.40 -13.99 -28.05
C GLU A 535 -15.53 -13.20 -27.32
N GLU A 536 -16.69 -13.13 -28.01
CA GLU A 536 -18.08 -13.21 -27.51
C GLU A 536 -18.48 -12.52 -26.17
N LEU A 537 -19.21 -11.41 -26.24
CA LEU A 537 -20.20 -11.05 -25.19
C LEU A 537 -21.47 -10.37 -25.75
N ASP A 538 -22.60 -11.03 -25.51
CA ASP A 538 -23.98 -10.65 -25.86
C ASP A 538 -24.53 -9.54 -24.94
N GLY A 539 -25.42 -8.69 -25.50
CA GLY A 539 -26.54 -8.13 -24.75
C GLY A 539 -26.51 -6.64 -24.36
N THR A 540 -26.93 -5.79 -25.29
CA THR A 540 -27.36 -4.38 -25.08
C THR A 540 -28.53 -4.22 -24.09
N SER A 541 -28.63 -3.08 -23.37
CA SER A 541 -29.85 -2.24 -23.35
C SER A 541 -29.71 -0.96 -22.50
N GLU A 542 -30.42 0.07 -22.96
CA GLU A 542 -30.33 1.50 -22.67
C GLU A 542 -30.86 1.97 -21.30
N VAL A 543 -30.37 3.15 -20.90
CA VAL A 543 -30.79 3.97 -19.76
C VAL A 543 -32.01 4.85 -20.12
N LYS A 544 -32.96 4.99 -19.19
CA LYS A 544 -33.89 6.14 -19.13
C LYS A 544 -34.24 6.52 -17.68
N GLY A 545 -34.05 7.81 -17.34
CA GLY A 545 -35.04 8.62 -16.61
C GLY A 545 -34.87 8.85 -15.11
N GLU A 546 -34.22 9.98 -14.77
CA GLU A 546 -34.38 10.95 -13.65
C GLU A 546 -35.14 10.66 -12.33
N ALA A 547 -34.44 11.08 -11.25
CA ALA A 547 -34.88 11.83 -10.05
C ALA A 547 -35.73 11.14 -8.95
N GLU A 548 -35.12 10.87 -7.78
CA GLU A 548 -35.32 11.60 -6.51
C GLU A 548 -34.52 10.94 -5.37
N SER A 549 -34.13 11.75 -4.40
CA SER A 549 -33.36 11.42 -3.20
C SER A 549 -34.18 10.65 -2.17
N GLU A 550 -33.80 9.42 -1.77
CA GLU A 550 -34.13 8.85 -0.44
C GLU A 550 -33.10 7.81 0.06
N ASP A 551 -32.58 8.10 1.26
CA ASP A 551 -32.19 7.23 2.39
C ASP A 551 -31.49 5.85 2.17
N ALA A 552 -30.21 5.78 2.55
CA ALA A 552 -29.30 4.65 2.32
C ALA A 552 -29.28 3.57 3.43
N TYR A 553 -30.35 3.39 4.20
CA TYR A 553 -30.38 2.39 5.30
C TYR A 553 -31.70 1.62 5.47
N ALA A 554 -32.39 1.31 4.36
CA ALA A 554 -33.67 0.58 4.38
C ALA A 554 -33.58 -0.95 4.13
N TRP A 555 -32.39 -1.58 4.19
CA TRP A 555 -32.26 -3.04 3.97
C TRP A 555 -32.19 -3.87 5.26
N ALA A 556 -32.09 -3.23 6.42
CA ALA A 556 -32.02 -3.92 7.71
C ALA A 556 -33.36 -3.87 8.46
N LYS A 557 -34.39 -4.54 7.91
CA LYS A 557 -35.57 -5.04 8.66
C LYS A 557 -36.49 -5.82 7.72
N GLU A 558 -36.42 -7.15 7.77
CA GLU A 558 -37.61 -7.99 7.89
C GLU A 558 -37.18 -9.40 8.35
N ALA A 559 -37.97 -9.95 9.26
CA ALA A 559 -37.78 -11.22 9.92
C ALA A 559 -38.23 -12.40 9.04
N TYR A 560 -37.47 -13.49 9.07
CA TYR A 560 -37.90 -14.84 8.69
C TYR A 560 -37.30 -15.79 9.74
N ALA A 561 -38.07 -16.32 10.71
CA ALA A 561 -39.06 -17.39 10.61
C ALA A 561 -38.40 -18.76 10.39
N GLU A 562 -38.27 -19.51 11.49
CA GLU A 562 -37.87 -20.92 11.54
C GLU A 562 -38.73 -21.82 10.63
N PRO A 563 -38.12 -22.89 10.10
CA PRO A 563 -38.85 -24.14 10.03
C PRO A 563 -38.02 -25.34 10.53
N GLY A 564 -38.60 -26.06 11.49
CA GLY A 564 -38.98 -27.46 11.29
C GLY A 564 -37.87 -28.51 11.30
N ILE A 565 -37.72 -29.14 12.47
CA ILE A 565 -37.03 -30.40 12.73
C ILE A 565 -37.45 -31.49 11.73
N THR A 566 -36.46 -32.16 11.11
CA THR A 566 -36.61 -33.52 10.59
C THR A 566 -35.40 -34.33 11.06
N GLU A 567 -35.64 -35.34 11.90
CA GLU A 567 -34.63 -36.29 12.37
C GLU A 567 -34.28 -37.29 11.24
N GLU A 568 -33.01 -37.41 10.89
CA GLU A 568 -32.45 -38.62 10.29
C GLU A 568 -31.16 -39.03 11.02
N SER A 569 -31.07 -40.33 11.33
CA SER A 569 -30.03 -40.94 12.16
C SER A 569 -28.67 -41.03 11.44
N PRO A 570 -27.54 -40.92 12.18
CA PRO A 570 -26.20 -41.02 11.60
C PRO A 570 -25.75 -42.48 11.40
N PRO A 571 -25.03 -42.83 10.32
CA PRO A 571 -24.28 -44.07 10.24
C PRO A 571 -22.93 -43.94 10.97
N GLU A 572 -22.57 -44.99 11.72
CA GLU A 572 -21.29 -45.18 12.41
C GLU A 572 -20.09 -45.40 11.45
N PRO A 573 -18.84 -45.21 11.92
CA PRO A 573 -17.66 -44.99 11.09
C PRO A 573 -16.95 -46.29 10.66
N GLU A 574 -16.46 -46.34 9.42
CA GLU A 574 -15.49 -47.35 8.99
C GLU A 574 -14.05 -46.90 9.32
N SER A 575 -13.47 -47.63 10.27
CA SER A 575 -12.06 -47.66 10.64
C SER A 575 -11.18 -48.18 9.48
N ARG A 576 -10.13 -47.44 9.14
CA ARG A 576 -9.01 -47.91 8.31
C ARG A 576 -7.77 -48.09 9.17
N LEU A 577 -7.43 -49.33 9.51
CA LEU A 577 -6.04 -49.74 9.74
C LEU A 577 -5.86 -51.19 9.24
N GLN A 578 -4.82 -51.36 8.42
CA GLN A 578 -4.41 -52.59 7.74
C GLN A 578 -3.68 -53.53 8.70
N GLU A 579 -3.87 -54.83 8.54
CA GLU A 579 -2.89 -55.84 8.96
C GLU A 579 -2.88 -57.01 7.96
N HIS A 580 -1.69 -57.46 7.59
CA HIS A 580 -1.39 -58.46 6.57
C HIS A 580 -1.35 -59.88 7.17
N ASP A 581 -1.96 -60.84 6.45
CA ASP A 581 -1.97 -62.27 6.75
C ASP A 581 -0.62 -62.96 6.45
N GLU A 582 -0.09 -63.75 7.40
CA GLU A 582 0.73 -64.94 7.11
C GLU A 582 0.45 -66.09 8.12
N HIS A 583 -0.52 -66.94 7.74
CA HIS A 583 -0.58 -68.42 7.77
C HIS A 583 -0.16 -69.32 8.97
N PRO A 584 -0.71 -70.56 9.04
CA PRO A 584 -1.02 -71.26 10.30
C PRO A 584 -0.13 -72.48 10.59
N GLY A 585 -0.08 -72.90 11.86
CA GLY A 585 0.49 -74.20 12.26
C GLY A 585 0.13 -74.57 13.70
N TRP A 586 -0.64 -75.64 13.87
CA TRP A 586 -1.10 -76.17 15.16
C TRP A 586 -0.02 -77.00 15.88
N LEU A 587 0.14 -76.79 17.18
CA LEU A 587 0.05 -77.81 18.25
C LEU A 587 -0.01 -77.15 19.63
#